data_AF-A0A960INL5-F1
#
_entry.id   AF-A0A960INL5-F1
#
_cell.length_a   1.000
_cell.length_b   1.000
_cell.length_c   1.000
_cell.angle_alpha   90.00
_cell.angle_beta   90.00
_cell.angle_gamma   90.00
#
_symmetry.space_group_name_H-M   'P 1'
#
loop_
_entity.id
_entity.type
_entity.pdbx_description
1 polymer ?
#
loop_
_entity_poly.entity_id
_entity_poly.type
_entity_poly.pdbx_seq_one_letter_code
_entity_poly.pdbx_strand_id
1 'polypeptide(L)'
;MNGRGWGILFAESARLALRSIRAQPLRSTLAVAGVVVGVVTVTLVTSLLAGARNQVALLFREFGSDNAFVYHRRGDPYTPATEAEANRVPLDPAFAEPLVRLGENIRDVAAMRIVPKVAGGVPLVARAGSVESDTVLIEGV
;
A
#
# COMPACT_ATOMS: atom_id res chain seq x y z
N MET A 1 -15.43 27.16 48.22
CA MET A 1 -15.85 27.80 46.96
C MET A 1 -15.78 26.75 45.87
N ASN A 2 -16.94 26.34 45.37
CA ASN A 2 -17.18 25.02 44.77
C ASN A 2 -16.95 25.01 43.25
N GLY A 3 -16.27 23.97 42.73
CA GLY A 3 -16.04 23.74 41.29
C GLY A 3 -17.30 23.56 40.42
N ARG A 4 -18.50 23.52 41.03
CA ARG A 4 -19.79 23.51 40.30
C ARG A 4 -20.13 24.84 39.64
N GLY A 5 -19.62 25.97 40.15
CA GLY A 5 -19.84 27.29 39.54
C GLY A 5 -19.19 27.43 38.17
N TRP A 6 -18.02 26.82 37.96
CA TRP A 6 -17.28 26.89 36.70
C TRP A 6 -18.04 26.24 35.55
N GLY A 7 -18.62 25.06 35.75
CA GLY A 7 -19.38 24.37 34.70
C GLY A 7 -20.63 25.14 34.23
N ILE A 8 -21.33 25.79 35.16
CA ILE A 8 -22.53 26.59 34.86
C ILE A 8 -22.15 27.84 34.08
N LEU A 9 -21.04 28.50 34.45
CA LEU A 9 -20.51 29.65 33.74
C LEU A 9 -20.09 29.29 32.30
N PHE A 10 -19.38 28.17 32.10
CA PHE A 10 -19.03 27.70 30.76
C PHE A 10 -20.25 27.38 29.91
N ALA A 11 -21.25 26.70 30.48
CA ALA A 11 -22.48 26.38 29.77
C ALA A 11 -23.24 27.65 29.36
N GLU A 12 -23.30 28.66 30.23
CA GLU A 12 -23.95 29.94 29.93
C GLU A 12 -23.19 30.71 28.84
N SER A 13 -21.86 30.80 28.93
CA SER A 13 -21.03 31.42 27.89
C SER A 13 -21.15 30.72 26.53
N ALA A 14 -21.13 29.38 26.50
CA ALA A 14 -21.32 28.60 25.28
C ALA A 14 -22.72 28.81 24.68
N ARG A 15 -23.76 28.88 25.52
CA ARG A 15 -25.14 29.14 25.10
C ARG A 15 -25.30 30.54 24.49
N LEU A 16 -24.66 31.55 25.09
CA LEU A 16 -24.62 32.91 24.56
C LEU A 16 -23.90 32.96 23.20
N ALA A 17 -22.74 32.32 23.08
CA ALA A 17 -22.01 32.22 21.82
C ALA A 17 -22.82 31.52 20.71
N LEU A 18 -23.50 30.42 21.03
CA LEU A 18 -24.38 29.71 20.09
C LEU A 18 -25.54 30.59 19.60
N ARG A 19 -26.11 31.43 20.47
CA ARG A 19 -27.15 32.39 20.08
C ARG A 19 -26.59 33.45 19.13
N SER A 20 -25.41 34.00 19.41
CA SER A 20 -24.75 34.96 18.52
C SER A 20 -24.43 34.38 17.14
N ILE A 21 -23.96 33.12 17.07
CA ILE A 21 -23.73 32.42 15.79
C ILE A 21 -25.03 32.31 14.98
N ARG A 22 -26.14 31.93 15.63
CA ARG A 22 -27.45 31.84 14.97
C ARG A 22 -28.04 33.18 14.55
N ALA A 23 -27.64 34.28 15.19
CA ALA A 23 -28.10 35.62 14.84
C ALA A 23 -27.49 36.13 13.51
N GLN A 24 -26.29 35.67 13.13
CA GLN A 24 -25.61 36.04 11.87
C GLN A 24 -25.10 34.81 11.11
N PRO A 25 -26.01 34.02 10.49
CA PRO A 25 -25.66 32.73 9.90
C PRO A 25 -24.66 32.87 8.73
N LEU A 26 -24.78 33.89 7.88
CA LEU A 26 -23.91 34.06 6.72
C LEU A 26 -22.44 34.26 7.12
N ARG A 27 -22.18 35.19 8.04
CA ARG A 27 -20.81 35.51 8.49
C ARG A 27 -20.18 34.35 9.25
N SER A 28 -20.92 33.70 10.15
CA SER A 28 -20.40 32.58 10.91
C SER A 28 -20.12 31.36 10.04
N THR A 29 -20.96 31.07 9.05
CA THR A 29 -20.79 29.90 8.19
C THR A 29 -19.56 30.05 7.29
N LEU A 30 -19.35 31.23 6.70
CA LEU A 30 -18.15 31.51 5.88
C LEU A 30 -16.85 31.41 6.71
N ALA A 31 -16.86 31.90 7.95
CA ALA A 31 -15.70 31.81 8.83
C ALA A 31 -15.35 30.35 9.18
N VAL A 32 -16.35 29.54 9.54
CA VAL A 32 -16.15 28.11 9.83
C VAL A 32 -15.70 27.36 8.57
N ALA A 33 -16.31 27.62 7.42
CA ALA A 33 -15.92 27.01 6.15
C ALA A 33 -14.45 27.32 5.81
N GLY A 34 -14.00 28.56 5.99
CA GLY A 34 -12.60 28.94 5.76
C GLY A 34 -11.61 28.16 6.63
N VAL A 35 -11.91 28.01 7.93
CA VAL A 35 -11.07 27.21 8.84
C VAL A 35 -11.07 25.73 8.45
N VAL A 36 -12.23 25.17 8.11
CA VAL A 36 -12.34 23.76 7.70
C VAL A 36 -11.53 23.50 6.44
N VAL A 37 -11.67 24.34 5.41
CA VAL A 37 -10.87 24.22 4.18
C VAL A 37 -9.37 24.33 4.48
N GLY A 38 -8.96 25.25 5.35
CA GLY A 38 -7.56 25.41 5.75
C GLY A 38 -6.99 24.15 6.42
N VAL A 39 -7.68 23.61 7.42
CA VAL A 39 -7.20 22.42 8.16
C VAL A 39 -7.22 21.17 7.27
N VAL A 40 -8.26 20.98 6.46
CA VAL A 40 -8.39 19.81 5.58
C VAL A 40 -7.30 19.83 4.50
N THR A 41 -7.04 20.96 3.86
CA THR A 41 -6.02 21.05 2.80
C THR A 41 -4.62 20.75 3.34
N VAL A 42 -4.23 21.35 4.46
CA VAL A 42 -2.93 21.08 5.08
C VAL A 42 -2.79 19.62 5.46
N THR A 43 -3.81 19.03 6.10
CA THR A 43 -3.80 17.63 6.50
C THR A 43 -3.69 16.69 5.29
N LEU A 44 -4.43 16.97 4.22
CA LEU A 44 -4.37 16.20 2.97
C LEU A 44 -2.99 16.26 2.33
N VAL A 45 -2.41 17.47 2.19
CA VAL A 45 -1.08 17.66 1.60
C VAL A 45 -0.02 16.94 2.41
N THR A 46 -0.04 17.06 3.74
CA THR A 46 0.92 16.38 4.61
C THR A 46 0.78 14.86 4.52
N SER A 47 -0.44 14.33 4.56
CA SER A 47 -0.68 12.88 4.44
C SER A 47 -0.22 12.35 3.09
N LEU A 48 -0.53 13.06 2.00
CA LEU A 48 -0.15 12.66 0.66
C LEU A 48 1.38 12.69 0.49
N LEU A 49 2.04 13.75 0.97
CA LEU A 49 3.49 13.86 0.90
C LEU A 49 4.21 12.78 1.72
N ALA A 50 3.71 12.48 2.93
CA ALA A 50 4.22 11.39 3.75
C ALA A 50 4.02 10.02 3.08
N GLY A 51 2.84 9.78 2.48
CA GLY A 51 2.53 8.57 1.72
C GLY A 51 3.46 8.39 0.52
N ALA A 52 3.62 9.44 -0.29
CA ALA A 52 4.52 9.43 -1.44
C ALA A 52 5.97 9.17 -1.03
N ARG A 53 6.45 9.81 0.05
CA ARG A 53 7.79 9.54 0.60
C ARG A 53 7.94 8.08 1.00
N ASN A 54 6.93 7.47 1.61
CA ASN A 54 6.99 6.06 2.01
C ASN A 54 6.96 5.11 0.80
N GLN A 55 6.14 5.38 -0.22
CA GLN A 55 6.10 4.60 -1.46
C GLN A 55 7.44 4.63 -2.19
N VAL A 56 8.03 5.83 -2.32
CA VAL A 56 9.36 5.99 -2.91
C VAL A 56 10.42 5.26 -2.08
N ALA A 57 10.36 5.34 -0.75
CA ALA A 57 11.27 4.60 0.12
C ALA A 57 11.10 3.07 0.05
N LEU A 58 9.88 2.56 -0.17
CA LEU A 58 9.66 1.12 -0.41
C LEU A 58 10.25 0.69 -1.74
N LEU A 59 9.98 1.44 -2.80
CA LEU A 59 10.56 1.21 -4.11
C LEU A 59 12.10 1.19 -4.04
N PHE A 60 12.71 2.16 -3.35
CA PHE A 60 14.16 2.18 -3.14
C PHE A 60 14.69 1.13 -2.17
N ARG A 61 13.88 0.58 -1.25
CA ARG A 61 14.29 -0.56 -0.41
C ARG A 61 14.25 -1.88 -1.16
N GLU A 62 13.32 -2.02 -2.10
CA GLU A 62 13.38 -3.10 -3.10
C GLU A 62 14.62 -2.93 -3.98
N PHE A 63 14.98 -1.71 -4.36
CA PHE A 63 16.24 -1.44 -5.08
C PHE A 63 17.49 -1.30 -4.19
N GLY A 64 17.37 -1.43 -2.87
CA GLY A 64 18.42 -1.14 -1.90
C GLY A 64 19.52 -2.21 -1.88
N SER A 65 20.74 -1.84 -1.48
CA SER A 65 21.95 -2.67 -1.53
C SER A 65 21.90 -4.01 -0.80
N ASP A 66 20.91 -4.19 0.09
CA ASP A 66 20.80 -5.35 0.96
C ASP A 66 19.86 -6.43 0.39
N ASN A 67 19.14 -6.15 -0.72
CA ASN A 67 18.27 -7.11 -1.39
C ASN A 67 18.69 -7.28 -2.86
N ALA A 68 19.04 -8.52 -3.23
CA ALA A 68 19.41 -8.87 -4.59
C ALA A 68 18.34 -9.78 -5.22
N PHE A 69 17.69 -9.32 -6.28
CA PHE A 69 16.76 -10.14 -7.06
C PHE A 69 17.51 -10.84 -8.20
N VAL A 70 17.48 -12.17 -8.21
CA VAL A 70 18.15 -12.99 -9.23
C VAL A 70 17.11 -13.65 -10.13
N TYR A 71 17.20 -13.40 -11.44
CA TYR A 71 16.30 -13.93 -12.45
C TYR A 71 17.08 -14.69 -13.54
N HIS A 72 16.52 -15.78 -14.07
CA HIS A 72 17.16 -16.56 -15.14
C HIS A 72 16.80 -16.06 -16.56
N ARG A 73 15.65 -15.39 -16.70
CA ARG A 73 15.18 -14.73 -17.93
C ARG A 73 15.55 -13.24 -17.91
N ARG A 74 15.86 -12.66 -19.08
CA ARG A 74 16.13 -11.23 -19.21
C ARG A 74 14.86 -10.53 -19.72
N GLY A 75 14.48 -9.43 -19.10
CA GLY A 75 13.32 -8.64 -19.52
C GLY A 75 12.04 -8.93 -18.74
N ASP A 76 10.89 -8.63 -19.36
CA ASP A 76 9.57 -8.74 -18.75
C ASP A 76 9.14 -10.21 -18.61
N PRO A 77 8.85 -10.72 -17.40
CA PRO A 77 8.42 -12.10 -17.17
C PRO A 77 7.09 -12.46 -17.85
N TYR A 78 6.32 -11.46 -18.30
CA TYR A 78 5.07 -11.66 -19.05
C TYR A 78 5.25 -11.72 -20.57
N THR A 79 6.46 -11.43 -21.07
CA THR A 79 6.79 -11.58 -22.49
C THR A 79 7.20 -13.03 -22.78
N PRO A 80 6.82 -13.61 -23.94
CA PRO A 80 7.30 -14.93 -24.35
C PRO A 80 8.83 -14.98 -24.33
N ALA A 81 9.38 -16.01 -23.70
CA ALA A 81 10.82 -16.19 -23.62
C ALA A 81 11.41 -16.41 -25.02
N THR A 82 12.55 -15.77 -25.30
CA THR A 82 13.32 -16.04 -26.52
C THR A 82 13.77 -17.50 -26.52
N GLU A 83 13.97 -18.14 -27.68
CA GLU A 83 14.47 -19.54 -27.74
C GLU A 83 15.76 -19.76 -26.92
N ALA A 84 16.66 -18.77 -26.94
CA ALA A 84 17.88 -18.77 -26.15
C ALA A 84 17.64 -18.71 -24.63
N GLU A 85 16.49 -18.19 -24.18
CA GLU A 85 16.10 -18.08 -22.78
C GLU A 85 15.26 -19.27 -22.32
N ALA A 86 14.48 -19.86 -23.23
CA ALA A 86 13.74 -21.10 -22.98
C ALA A 86 14.68 -22.27 -22.66
N ASN A 87 15.86 -22.29 -23.28
CA ASN A 87 16.89 -23.32 -23.06
C ASN A 87 17.77 -23.06 -21.83
N ARG A 88 17.57 -21.96 -21.08
CA ARG A 88 18.34 -21.72 -19.85
C ARG A 88 17.80 -22.56 -18.70
N VAL A 89 18.71 -23.02 -17.86
CA VAL A 89 18.38 -23.73 -16.62
C VAL A 89 17.42 -22.87 -15.79
N PRO A 90 16.20 -23.35 -15.49
CA PRO A 90 15.26 -22.63 -14.66
C PRO A 90 15.77 -22.55 -13.21
N LEU A 91 15.44 -21.46 -12.52
CA LEU A 91 15.68 -21.34 -11.08
C LEU A 91 14.67 -22.22 -10.33
N ASP A 92 15.17 -23.27 -9.69
CA ASP A 92 14.41 -24.15 -8.80
C ASP A 92 14.36 -23.54 -7.38
N PRO A 93 13.20 -23.53 -6.71
CA PRO A 93 13.10 -23.13 -5.30
C PRO A 93 14.06 -23.90 -4.37
N ALA A 94 14.46 -25.13 -4.71
CA ALA A 94 15.45 -25.89 -3.95
C ALA A 94 16.84 -25.22 -3.90
N PHE A 95 17.13 -24.26 -4.78
CA PHE A 95 18.37 -23.47 -4.72
C PHE A 95 18.40 -22.44 -3.58
N ALA A 96 17.28 -22.16 -2.91
CA ALA A 96 17.23 -21.19 -1.81
C ALA A 96 18.05 -21.65 -0.59
N GLU A 97 17.90 -22.91 -0.18
CA GLU A 97 18.54 -23.46 1.02
C GLU A 97 20.09 -23.50 0.90
N PRO A 98 20.68 -23.94 -0.22
CA PRO A 98 22.12 -23.81 -0.44
C PRO A 98 22.64 -22.37 -0.41
N LEU A 99 21.88 -21.39 -0.91
CA LEU A 99 22.33 -19.99 -0.94
C LEU A 99 22.50 -19.42 0.46
N VAL A 100 21.55 -19.67 1.36
CA VAL A 100 21.66 -19.27 2.78
C VAL A 100 22.88 -19.92 3.45
N ARG A 101 23.18 -21.18 3.11
CA ARG A 101 24.32 -21.89 3.70
C ARG A 101 25.69 -21.44 3.16
N LEU A 102 25.77 -21.02 1.89
CA LEU A 102 27.03 -20.60 1.27
C LEU A 102 27.34 -19.11 1.49
N GLY A 103 26.33 -18.26 1.69
CA GLY A 103 26.52 -16.82 1.81
C GLY A 103 26.68 -16.37 3.25
N GLU A 104 27.91 -16.06 3.66
CA GLU A 104 28.20 -15.49 4.99
C GLU A 104 27.52 -14.12 5.21
N ASN A 105 27.17 -13.42 4.12
CA ASN A 105 26.46 -12.13 4.13
C ASN A 105 24.97 -12.23 3.75
N ILE A 106 24.43 -13.44 3.57
CA ILE A 106 23.03 -13.63 3.19
C ILE A 106 22.20 -13.81 4.47
N ARG A 107 21.42 -12.78 4.83
CA ARG A 107 20.56 -12.83 6.02
C ARG A 107 19.34 -13.73 5.82
N ASP A 108 18.74 -13.68 4.62
CA ASP A 108 17.52 -14.43 4.29
C ASP A 108 17.38 -14.59 2.77
N VAL A 109 16.63 -15.61 2.33
CA VAL A 109 16.35 -15.87 0.90
C VAL A 109 14.88 -16.27 0.74
N ALA A 110 14.18 -15.61 -0.18
CA ALA A 110 12.82 -15.94 -0.56
C ALA A 110 12.77 -16.42 -2.02
N ALA A 111 11.95 -17.44 -2.30
CA ALA A 111 11.73 -17.95 -3.66
C ALA A 111 10.44 -17.37 -4.23
N MET A 112 10.57 -16.52 -5.26
CA MET A 112 9.42 -15.99 -6.01
C MET A 112 9.13 -16.88 -7.23
N ARG A 113 7.94 -17.49 -7.28
CA ARG A 113 7.51 -18.31 -8.42
C ARG A 113 6.36 -17.64 -9.15
N ILE A 114 6.61 -17.20 -10.38
CA ILE A 114 5.55 -16.69 -11.26
C ILE A 114 4.88 -17.90 -11.90
N VAL A 115 3.62 -18.13 -11.54
CA VAL A 115 2.78 -19.14 -12.20
C VAL A 115 2.09 -18.47 -13.38
N PRO A 116 2.44 -18.84 -14.63
CA PRO A 116 1.80 -18.26 -15.80
C PRO A 116 0.31 -18.64 -15.83
N LYS A 117 -0.55 -17.71 -16.23
CA LYS A 117 -2.00 -17.94 -16.35
C LYS A 117 -2.38 -19.02 -17.37
N VAL A 118 -1.43 -19.42 -18.22
CA VAL A 118 -1.58 -20.48 -19.21
C VAL A 118 -0.39 -21.43 -19.07
N ALA A 119 -0.68 -22.70 -18.77
CA ALA A 119 0.32 -23.76 -18.67
C ALA A 119 0.06 -24.78 -19.78
N GLY A 120 1.03 -24.96 -20.69
CA GLY A 120 0.90 -25.95 -21.78
C GLY A 120 -0.27 -25.69 -22.75
N GLY A 121 -0.69 -24.43 -22.92
CA GLY A 121 -1.84 -24.07 -23.75
C GLY A 121 -3.20 -24.18 -23.07
N VAL A 122 -3.24 -24.63 -21.80
CA VAL A 122 -4.46 -24.67 -20.99
C VAL A 122 -4.46 -23.49 -20.03
N PRO A 123 -5.48 -22.60 -20.07
CA PRO A 123 -5.60 -21.53 -19.09
C PRO A 123 -5.86 -22.13 -17.70
N LEU A 124 -5.23 -21.56 -16.69
CA LEU A 124 -5.54 -21.88 -15.30
C LEU A 124 -6.91 -21.31 -14.98
N VAL A 125 -7.85 -22.22 -14.75
CA VAL A 125 -9.22 -21.89 -14.41
C VAL A 125 -9.47 -22.14 -12.93
N ALA A 126 -10.00 -21.12 -12.25
CA ALA A 126 -10.52 -21.28 -10.90
C ALA A 126 -12.01 -21.58 -11.03
N ARG A 127 -12.41 -22.72 -10.47
CA ARG A 127 -13.80 -23.14 -10.45
C ARG A 127 -14.35 -23.08 -9.03
N ALA A 128 -15.37 -22.26 -8.82
CA ALA A 128 -16.16 -22.24 -7.59
C ALA A 128 -17.59 -22.65 -7.92
N GLY A 129 -17.93 -23.92 -7.68
CA GLY A 129 -19.25 -24.47 -8.00
C GLY A 129 -19.52 -24.50 -9.52
N SER A 130 -20.45 -23.67 -9.99
CA SER A 130 -20.81 -23.51 -11.40
C SER A 130 -20.12 -22.32 -12.08
N VAL A 131 -19.36 -21.52 -11.35
CA VAL A 131 -18.64 -20.35 -11.88
C VAL A 131 -17.21 -20.75 -12.21
N GLU A 132 -16.82 -20.50 -13.45
CA GLU A 132 -15.47 -20.73 -13.96
C GLU A 132 -14.87 -19.38 -14.35
N SER A 133 -13.64 -19.13 -13.92
CA SER A 133 -12.89 -17.91 -14.22
C SER A 133 -11.51 -18.28 -14.71
N ASP A 134 -11.14 -17.75 -15.88
CA ASP A 134 -9.83 -17.87 -16.54
C ASP A 134 -8.88 -16.71 -16.17
N THR A 135 -9.35 -15.76 -15.37
CA THR A 135 -8.59 -14.58 -14.91
C THR A 135 -8.08 -14.76 -13.47
N VAL A 136 -7.51 -15.93 -13.19
CA VAL A 136 -7.02 -16.26 -11.85
C VAL A 136 -5.63 -15.65 -11.62
N LEU A 137 -5.45 -14.97 -10.50
CA LEU A 137 -4.16 -14.59 -9.94
C LEU A 137 -3.94 -15.41 -8.68
N ILE A 138 -2.92 -16.27 -8.68
CA ILE A 138 -2.56 -17.09 -7.52
C ILE A 138 -1.32 -16.45 -6.91
N GLU A 139 -1.48 -15.87 -5.72
CA GLU A 139 -0.39 -15.36 -4.88
C GLU A 139 -0.26 -16.26 -3.65
N GLY A 140 0.95 -16.74 -3.38
CA GLY A 140 1.30 -17.47 -2.16
C GLY A 140 2.43 -16.73 -1.45
N VAL A 141 2.27 -16.53 -0.14
CA VAL A 141 3.30 -15.97 0.75
C VAL A 141 4.22 -17.09 1.22
#